data_AF-A0A521YDB1-F1
#
_entry.id   AF-A0A521YDB1-F1
#
_cell.length_a   1.000
_cell.length_b   1.000
_cell.length_c   1.000
_cell.angle_alpha   90.00
_cell.angle_beta   90.00
_cell.angle_gamma   90.00
#
_symmetry.space_group_name_H-M   'P 1'
#
loop_
_entity.id
_entity.type
_entity.pdbx_description
1 polymer ?
#
loop_
_entity_poly.entity_id
_entity_poly.type
_entity_poly.pdbx_seq_one_letter_code
_entity_poly.pdbx_strand_id
1 'polypeptide(L)'
;MQQAPLTLANTKILPSICYEVAYPELLYSADRTINLLLTITNDAWFGDSSAQAQHLQMAEMRALELKRPLLFASNDGITAIIGPDGNIVSAAPPHETFVLTGSIQPMIGLTPWMRNGTDPILFIALVSLITAIRSKIISEKTNGRTIQTARD
;
A
#
# COMPACT_ATOMS: atom_id res chain seq x y z
N MET A 1 2.52 -10.48 -10.53
CA MET A 1 2.07 -10.45 -11.93
C MET A 1 2.78 -9.30 -12.61
N GLN A 2 3.23 -9.45 -13.86
CA GLN A 2 3.91 -8.36 -14.58
C GLN A 2 2.99 -7.86 -15.70
N GLN A 3 2.10 -6.94 -15.35
CA GLN A 3 1.21 -6.27 -16.32
C GLN A 3 1.98 -5.12 -16.97
N ALA A 4 1.88 -4.98 -18.29
CA ALA A 4 2.48 -3.86 -19.00
C ALA A 4 1.72 -2.57 -18.68
N PRO A 5 2.40 -1.43 -18.51
CA PRO A 5 1.73 -0.16 -18.28
C PRO A 5 0.93 0.27 -19.51
N LEU A 6 -0.20 0.94 -19.26
CA LEU A 6 -0.94 1.61 -20.31
C LEU A 6 -0.19 2.88 -20.71
N THR A 7 -0.13 3.17 -22.00
CA THR A 7 0.52 4.38 -22.50
C THR A 7 -0.52 5.30 -23.10
N LEU A 8 -0.62 6.51 -22.56
CA LEU A 8 -1.49 7.57 -23.07
C LEU A 8 -0.64 8.80 -23.36
N ALA A 9 -0.54 9.17 -24.63
CA ALA A 9 0.45 10.16 -25.11
C ALA A 9 1.86 9.81 -24.58
N ASN A 10 2.49 10.72 -23.81
CA ASN A 10 3.82 10.51 -23.23
C ASN A 10 3.78 10.06 -21.76
N THR A 11 2.63 9.54 -21.30
CA THR A 11 2.41 9.19 -19.91
C THR A 11 2.18 7.69 -19.78
N LYS A 12 2.94 7.03 -18.90
CA LYS A 12 2.74 5.63 -18.55
C LYS A 12 1.93 5.50 -17.26
N ILE A 13 0.90 4.68 -17.33
CA ILE A 13 -0.07 4.44 -16.27
C ILE A 13 0.09 3.00 -15.81
N LEU A 14 0.29 2.79 -14.52
CA LEU A 14 0.25 1.45 -13.93
C LEU A 14 -1.19 1.14 -13.52
N PRO A 15 -1.89 0.22 -14.23
CA PRO A 15 -3.24 -0.16 -13.87
C PRO A 15 -3.24 -1.18 -12.71
N SER A 16 -4.34 -1.20 -12.00
CA SER A 16 -4.74 -2.24 -11.06
C SER A 16 -6.26 -2.39 -11.13
N ILE A 17 -6.76 -3.60 -10.92
CA ILE A 17 -8.19 -3.91 -11.02
C ILE A 17 -8.70 -4.35 -9.66
N CYS A 18 -9.76 -3.68 -9.19
CA CYS A 18 -10.45 -4.01 -7.95
C CYS A 18 -9.46 -4.16 -6.79
N TYR A 19 -9.47 -5.32 -6.13
CA TYR A 19 -8.71 -5.61 -4.93
C TYR A 19 -7.19 -5.71 -5.13
N GLU A 20 -6.69 -5.66 -6.37
CA GLU A 20 -5.24 -5.67 -6.63
C GLU A 20 -4.52 -4.50 -5.93
N VAL A 21 -5.17 -3.35 -5.79
CA VAL A 21 -4.62 -2.16 -5.12
C VAL A 21 -4.28 -2.42 -3.64
N ALA A 22 -4.97 -3.36 -3.00
CA ALA A 22 -4.73 -3.75 -1.61
C ALA A 22 -3.37 -4.44 -1.42
N TYR A 23 -2.81 -5.04 -2.47
CA TYR A 23 -1.56 -5.81 -2.42
C TYR A 23 -0.37 -4.97 -2.90
N PRO A 24 0.49 -4.48 -1.98
CA PRO A 24 1.63 -3.63 -2.35
C PRO A 24 2.54 -4.28 -3.38
N GLU A 25 2.74 -5.59 -3.26
CA GLU A 25 3.65 -6.37 -4.08
C GLU A 25 3.17 -6.52 -5.53
N LEU A 26 1.87 -6.37 -5.78
CA LEU A 26 1.32 -6.40 -7.14
C LEU A 26 1.52 -5.07 -7.87
N LEU A 27 1.51 -3.95 -7.13
CA LEU A 27 1.78 -2.61 -7.67
C LEU A 27 3.26 -2.21 -7.53
N TYR A 28 4.08 -3.07 -6.93
CA TYR A 28 5.50 -2.85 -6.82
C TYR A 28 6.12 -2.78 -8.22
N SER A 29 6.69 -1.62 -8.54
CA SER A 29 7.41 -1.42 -9.78
C SER A 29 8.67 -0.59 -9.52
N ALA A 30 9.82 -1.17 -9.88
CA ALA A 30 11.09 -0.43 -9.95
C ALA A 30 11.21 0.39 -11.25
N ASP A 31 10.16 0.40 -12.08
CA ASP A 31 10.13 1.16 -13.33
C ASP A 31 9.94 2.67 -13.05
N ARG A 32 11.02 3.43 -13.26
CA ARG A 32 11.04 4.89 -13.10
C ARG A 32 10.11 5.62 -14.07
N THR A 33 9.70 4.94 -15.14
CA THR A 33 8.92 5.51 -16.23
C THR A 33 7.43 5.51 -15.96
N ILE A 34 6.95 4.80 -14.93
CA ILE A 34 5.55 4.93 -14.47
C ILE A 34 5.33 6.34 -13.94
N ASN A 35 4.24 6.98 -14.39
CA ASN A 35 3.96 8.38 -14.08
C ASN A 35 2.70 8.61 -13.24
N LEU A 36 1.73 7.70 -13.30
CA LEU A 36 0.53 7.71 -12.47
C LEU A 36 -0.01 6.28 -12.30
N LEU A 37 -0.92 6.14 -11.33
CA LEU A 37 -1.60 4.90 -11.01
C LEU A 37 -3.08 5.01 -11.40
N LEU A 38 -3.67 3.90 -11.80
CA LEU A 38 -5.09 3.80 -12.09
C LEU A 38 -5.64 2.54 -11.44
N THR A 39 -6.70 2.70 -10.64
CA THR A 39 -7.47 1.59 -10.12
C THR A 39 -8.88 1.68 -10.67
N ILE A 40 -9.34 0.62 -11.31
CA ILE A 40 -10.74 0.48 -11.77
C ILE A 40 -11.37 -0.63 -10.93
N THR A 41 -12.45 -0.31 -10.21
CA THR A 41 -13.10 -1.25 -9.29
C THR A 41 -14.62 -1.24 -9.43
N ASN A 42 -15.24 -2.31 -8.94
CA ASN A 42 -16.66 -2.37 -8.67
C ASN A 42 -16.83 -2.62 -7.17
N ASP A 43 -17.13 -1.57 -6.41
CA ASP A 43 -17.29 -1.68 -4.96
C ASP A 43 -18.73 -1.97 -4.54
N ALA A 44 -19.67 -2.14 -5.48
CA ALA A 44 -21.07 -2.46 -5.17
C ALA A 44 -21.19 -3.77 -4.36
N TRP A 45 -20.24 -4.69 -4.52
CA TRP A 45 -20.16 -5.93 -3.75
C TRP A 45 -20.01 -5.74 -2.25
N PHE A 46 -19.48 -4.59 -1.82
CA PHE A 46 -19.34 -4.26 -0.41
C PHE A 46 -20.60 -3.66 0.22
N GLY A 47 -21.60 -3.28 -0.59
CA GLY A 47 -22.81 -2.60 -0.15
C GLY A 47 -22.51 -1.31 0.63
N ASP A 48 -23.50 -0.83 1.38
CA ASP A 48 -23.34 0.33 2.28
C ASP A 48 -22.56 -0.09 3.54
N SER A 49 -21.24 -0.21 3.41
CA SER A 49 -20.36 -0.58 4.50
C SER A 49 -19.03 0.17 4.45
N SER A 50 -18.36 0.20 5.60
CA SER A 50 -17.02 0.82 5.73
C SER A 50 -15.94 0.18 4.85
N ALA A 51 -16.20 -0.98 4.26
CA ALA A 51 -15.24 -1.66 3.40
C ALA A 51 -14.87 -0.84 2.15
N GLN A 52 -15.80 -0.04 1.60
CA GLN A 52 -15.49 0.85 0.48
C GLN A 52 -14.45 1.92 0.88
N ALA A 53 -14.61 2.53 2.06
CA ALA A 53 -13.68 3.51 2.59
C ALA A 53 -12.32 2.88 2.93
N GLN A 54 -12.30 1.66 3.47
CA GLN A 54 -11.07 0.91 3.71
C GLN A 54 -10.34 0.58 2.39
N HIS A 55 -11.09 0.24 1.34
CA HIS A 55 -10.53 -0.02 0.02
C HIS A 55 -9.87 1.23 -0.56
N LEU A 56 -10.54 2.38 -0.47
CA LEU A 56 -9.98 3.67 -0.87
C LEU A 56 -8.72 4.02 -0.07
N GLN A 57 -8.72 3.78 1.24
CA GLN A 57 -7.57 4.04 2.10
C GLN A 57 -6.34 3.20 1.71
N MET A 58 -6.55 1.97 1.24
CA MET A 58 -5.46 1.16 0.70
C MET A 58 -4.91 1.77 -0.60
N ALA A 59 -5.76 2.37 -1.43
CA ALA A 59 -5.32 3.09 -2.63
C ALA A 59 -4.54 4.38 -2.30
N GLU A 60 -4.96 5.13 -1.27
CA GLU A 60 -4.21 6.28 -0.73
C GLU A 60 -2.76 5.90 -0.38
N MET A 61 -2.58 4.75 0.29
CA MET A 61 -1.26 4.23 0.62
C MET A 61 -0.42 3.90 -0.62
N ARG A 62 -1.00 3.35 -1.68
CA ARG A 62 -0.27 3.07 -2.94
C ARG A 62 0.23 4.34 -3.61
N ALA A 63 -0.58 5.39 -3.61
CA ALA A 63 -0.19 6.69 -4.14
C ALA A 63 1.00 7.30 -3.38
N LEU A 64 0.96 7.22 -2.04
CA LEU A 64 2.04 7.67 -1.15
C LEU A 64 3.33 6.88 -1.36
N GLU A 65 3.25 5.54 -1.36
CA GLU A 65 4.40 4.64 -1.48
C GLU A 65 5.17 4.84 -2.80
N LEU A 66 4.46 5.03 -3.91
CA LEU A 66 5.04 5.21 -5.22
C LEU A 66 5.29 6.68 -5.57
N LYS A 67 4.87 7.64 -4.73
CA LYS A 67 4.88 9.08 -5.01
C LYS A 67 4.25 9.39 -6.38
N ARG A 68 3.13 8.72 -6.68
CA ARG A 68 2.40 8.86 -7.95
C ARG A 68 0.96 9.25 -7.66
N PRO A 69 0.37 10.21 -8.40
CA PRO A 69 -1.06 10.42 -8.30
C PRO A 69 -1.80 9.12 -8.70
N LEU A 70 -2.91 8.85 -8.03
CA LEU A 70 -3.75 7.68 -8.30
C LEU A 70 -5.16 8.14 -8.67
N LEU A 71 -5.67 7.59 -9.78
CA LEU A 71 -7.07 7.71 -10.16
C LEU A 71 -7.81 6.45 -9.69
N PHE A 72 -8.74 6.61 -8.75
CA PHE A 72 -9.54 5.52 -8.21
C PHE A 72 -10.96 5.63 -8.75
N ALA A 73 -11.30 4.79 -9.72
CA ALA A 73 -12.59 4.80 -10.42
C ALA A 73 -13.43 3.61 -9.96
N SER A 74 -14.49 3.91 -9.20
CA SER A 74 -15.48 2.92 -8.74
C SER A 74 -16.79 3.12 -9.49
N ASN A 75 -17.53 2.04 -9.76
CA ASN A 75 -18.81 2.13 -10.46
C ASN A 75 -19.94 2.69 -9.59
N ASP A 76 -20.01 2.27 -8.33
CA ASP A 76 -21.07 2.55 -7.36
C ASP A 76 -20.50 2.98 -6.00
N GLY A 77 -19.21 2.72 -5.76
CA GLY A 77 -18.52 3.19 -4.57
C GLY A 77 -17.86 4.56 -4.77
N ILE A 78 -16.95 4.89 -3.86
CA ILE A 78 -16.25 6.18 -3.87
C ILE A 78 -15.32 6.24 -5.09
N THR A 79 -15.49 7.28 -5.93
CA THR A 79 -14.53 7.62 -6.99
C THR A 79 -13.68 8.79 -6.51
N ALA A 80 -12.35 8.72 -6.66
CA ALA A 80 -11.45 9.73 -6.13
C ALA A 80 -10.21 9.99 -7.00
N ILE A 81 -9.72 11.22 -6.91
CA ILE A 81 -8.38 11.62 -7.36
C ILE A 81 -7.52 11.75 -6.11
N ILE A 82 -6.43 10.99 -6.07
CA ILE A 82 -5.51 10.92 -4.94
C ILE A 82 -4.16 11.51 -5.37
N GLY A 83 -3.63 12.38 -4.53
CA GLY A 83 -2.34 13.02 -4.73
C GLY A 83 -1.16 12.06 -4.52
N PRO A 84 0.05 12.42 -4.98
CA PRO A 84 1.27 11.63 -4.78
C PRO A 84 1.75 11.58 -3.33
N ASP A 85 1.12 12.33 -2.44
CA ASP A 85 1.30 12.29 -0.99
C ASP A 85 0.28 11.38 -0.28
N GLY A 86 -0.60 10.72 -1.05
CA GLY A 86 -1.64 9.84 -0.53
C GLY A 86 -2.92 10.56 -0.11
N ASN A 87 -3.00 11.89 -0.19
CA ASN A 87 -4.19 12.62 0.22
C ASN A 87 -5.24 12.65 -0.91
N ILE A 88 -6.52 12.54 -0.56
CA ILE A 88 -7.62 12.76 -1.51
C ILE A 88 -7.64 14.23 -1.93
N VAL A 89 -7.48 14.48 -3.23
CA VAL A 89 -7.58 15.81 -3.84
C VAL A 89 -9.04 16.17 -4.11
N SER A 90 -9.81 15.19 -4.58
CA SER A 90 -11.24 15.33 -4.85
C SER A 90 -11.89 13.96 -4.88
N ALA A 91 -13.14 13.85 -4.43
CA ALA A 91 -13.92 12.61 -4.47
C ALA A 91 -15.37 12.87 -4.85
N ALA A 92 -15.99 11.89 -5.50
CA ALA A 92 -17.43 11.82 -5.70
C ALA A 92 -18.06 10.92 -4.62
N PRO A 93 -19.27 11.23 -4.15
CA PRO A 93 -19.98 10.38 -3.21
C PRO A 93 -20.31 9.03 -3.85
N PRO A 94 -20.41 7.95 -3.04
CA PRO A 94 -20.88 6.65 -3.53
C PRO A 94 -22.40 6.69 -3.82
N HIS A 95 -22.89 5.71 -4.58
CA HIS A 95 -24.30 5.49 -4.91
C HIS A 95 -24.98 6.63 -5.68
N GLU A 96 -24.21 7.48 -6.35
CA GLU A 96 -24.69 8.57 -7.18
C GLU A 96 -24.08 8.50 -8.58
N THR A 97 -24.89 8.81 -9.61
CA THR A 97 -24.34 8.99 -10.96
C THR A 97 -23.59 10.32 -11.00
N PHE A 98 -22.27 10.25 -11.05
CA PHE A 98 -21.40 11.42 -10.99
C PHE A 98 -20.26 11.34 -12.00
N VAL A 99 -19.77 12.50 -12.46
CA VAL A 99 -18.55 12.60 -13.27
C VAL A 99 -17.54 13.47 -12.52
N LEU A 100 -16.50 12.83 -11.96
CA LEU A 100 -15.43 13.54 -11.27
C LEU A 100 -14.41 14.04 -12.29
N THR A 101 -14.27 15.36 -12.40
CA THR A 101 -13.28 16.02 -13.28
C THR A 101 -12.23 16.73 -12.44
N GLY A 102 -10.96 16.53 -12.77
CA GLY A 102 -9.84 17.19 -12.10
C GLY A 102 -8.57 17.13 -12.93
N SER A 103 -7.54 17.84 -12.47
CA SER A 103 -6.21 17.84 -13.09
C SER A 103 -5.23 17.07 -12.21
N ILE A 104 -4.37 16.27 -12.83
CA ILE A 104 -3.28 15.57 -12.16
C ILE A 104 -1.95 15.92 -12.81
N GLN A 105 -0.88 15.94 -12.02
CA GLN A 105 0.47 16.14 -12.50
C GLN A 105 1.21 14.79 -12.53
N PRO A 106 1.57 14.26 -13.71
CA PRO A 106 2.39 13.05 -13.81
C PRO A 106 3.75 13.23 -13.12
N MET A 107 4.24 12.17 -12.48
CA MET A 107 5.46 12.19 -11.65
C MET A 107 6.57 11.29 -12.24
N ILE A 108 7.81 11.51 -11.81
CA ILE A 108 8.99 10.70 -12.19
C ILE A 108 9.88 10.41 -10.98
N GLY A 109 10.82 9.48 -11.14
CA GLY A 109 11.82 9.14 -10.11
C GLY A 109 11.47 7.86 -9.34
N LEU A 110 12.25 7.58 -8.29
CA LEU A 110 12.09 6.40 -7.44
C LEU A 110 11.98 6.78 -5.97
N THR A 111 11.00 6.21 -5.28
CA THR A 111 10.91 6.27 -3.81
C THR A 111 11.80 5.21 -3.16
N PRO A 112 12.10 5.32 -1.85
CA PRO A 112 12.74 4.24 -1.11
C PRO A 112 11.94 2.93 -1.16
N TRP A 113 10.61 3.02 -1.14
CA TRP A 113 9.71 1.88 -1.28
C TRP A 113 9.91 1.17 -2.64
N MET A 114 9.91 1.90 -3.75
CA MET A 114 10.16 1.33 -5.08
C MET A 114 11.54 0.67 -5.24
N ARG A 115 12.51 1.00 -4.37
CA ARG A 115 13.87 0.43 -4.41
C ARG A 115 14.02 -0.84 -3.59
N ASN A 116 13.40 -0.87 -2.41
CA ASN A 116 13.67 -1.90 -1.41
C ASN A 116 12.42 -2.72 -1.04
N GLY A 117 11.23 -2.28 -1.44
CA GLY A 117 9.96 -2.87 -1.04
C GLY A 117 9.88 -3.10 0.46
N THR A 118 9.44 -4.30 0.83
CA THR A 118 9.25 -4.73 2.22
C THR A 118 10.54 -5.25 2.87
N ASP A 119 11.64 -5.45 2.12
CA ASP A 119 12.86 -6.11 2.60
C ASP A 119 13.46 -5.46 3.86
N PRO A 120 13.58 -4.12 3.98
CA PRO A 120 14.12 -3.49 5.18
C PRO A 120 13.27 -3.76 6.42
N ILE A 121 11.95 -3.85 6.25
CA ILE A 121 11.01 -4.11 7.34
C ILE A 121 11.16 -5.55 7.82
N LEU A 122 11.22 -6.51 6.88
CA LEU A 122 11.43 -7.92 7.21
C LEU A 122 12.76 -8.15 7.93
N PHE A 123 13.81 -7.47 7.50
CA PHE A 123 15.11 -7.53 8.16
C PHE A 123 15.04 -7.05 9.63
N ILE A 124 14.42 -5.88 9.88
CA ILE A 124 14.26 -5.35 11.23
C ILE A 124 13.41 -6.28 12.10
N ALA A 125 12.32 -6.82 11.54
CA ALA A 125 11.45 -7.76 12.24
C ALA A 125 12.20 -9.05 12.62
N LEU A 126 13.01 -9.60 11.71
CA LEU A 126 13.82 -10.79 11.96
C LEU A 126 14.86 -10.55 13.06
N VAL A 127 15.59 -9.43 13.01
CA VAL A 127 16.57 -9.07 14.04
C VAL A 127 15.89 -8.92 15.40
N SER A 128 14.75 -8.23 15.44
CA SER A 128 13.97 -8.03 16.66
C SER A 128 13.51 -9.37 17.25
N LEU A 129 13.01 -10.28 16.42
CA LEU A 129 12.60 -11.61 16.84
C LEU A 129 13.78 -12.43 17.41
N ILE A 130 14.94 -12.41 16.75
CA ILE A 130 16.15 -13.12 17.23
C ILE A 130 16.58 -12.56 18.59
N THR A 131 16.56 -11.24 18.78
CA THR A 131 16.92 -10.63 20.07
C THR A 131 15.96 -11.01 21.19
N ALA A 132 14.65 -11.05 20.92
CA ALA A 132 13.63 -11.47 21.88
C ALA A 132 13.76 -12.95 22.28
N ILE A 133 14.04 -13.82 21.31
CA ILE A 133 14.28 -15.25 21.59
C ILE A 133 15.54 -15.42 22.44
N ARG A 134 16.63 -14.72 22.11
CA ARG A 134 17.88 -14.78 22.88
C ARG A 134 17.69 -14.27 24.31
N SER A 135 16.99 -13.15 24.50
CA SER A 135 16.75 -12.61 25.84
C SER A 135 15.91 -13.56 26.69
N LYS A 136 14.89 -14.22 26.12
CA LYS A 136 14.09 -15.23 26.82
C LYS A 136 14.94 -16.43 27.25
N ILE A 137 15.76 -16.99 26.36
CA ILE A 137 16.64 -18.12 26.68
C ILE A 137 17.64 -17.77 27.78
N ILE A 138 18.21 -16.55 27.75
CA ILE A 138 19.13 -16.09 28.80
C ILE A 138 18.38 -15.94 30.13
N SER A 139 17.19 -15.34 30.13
CA SER A 139 16.37 -15.19 31.33
C SER A 139 16.01 -16.54 31.97
N GLU A 140 15.61 -17.53 31.18
CA GLU A 140 15.29 -18.88 31.66
C GLU A 140 16.52 -19.58 32.26
N LYS A 141 17.70 -19.45 31.62
CA LYS A 141 18.96 -19.99 32.16
C LYS A 141 19.37 -19.30 33.47
N THR A 142 19.24 -17.99 33.57
CA THR A 142 19.55 -17.24 34.81
C THR A 142 18.60 -17.64 35.93
N ASN A 143 17.29 -17.75 35.66
CA ASN A 143 16.30 -18.10 36.67
C ASN A 143 16.46 -19.56 37.16
N GLY A 144 16.81 -20.50 36.27
CA GLY A 144 17.12 -21.88 36.65
C GLY A 144 18.40 -21.99 37.50
N ARG A 145 19.41 -21.13 37.26
CA ARG A 145 20.64 -21.10 38.06
C ARG A 145 20.41 -20.58 39.47
N THR A 146 19.57 -19.54 39.63
CA THR A 146 19.21 -18.96 40.94
C THR A 146 18.49 -19.96 41.84
N ILE A 147 17.58 -20.78 41.28
CA ILE A 147 16.83 -21.80 42.05
C ILE A 147 17.76 -22.92 42.54
N GLN A 148 18.79 -23.27 41.77
CA GLN A 148 19.76 -24.29 42.16
C GLN A 148 20.66 -23.81 43.32
N THR A 149 21.19 -22.58 43.25
CA THR A 149 22.03 -22.00 44.31
C THR A 149 21.31 -21.67 45.61
N ALA A 150 19.97 -21.60 45.60
CA ALA A 150 19.15 -21.39 46.80
C ALA A 150 18.80 -22.70 47.54
N ARG A 151 19.22 -23.86 47.02
CA ARG A 151 18.98 -25.19 47.60
C ARG A 151 20.23 -25.83 48.20
N ASP A 152 21.40 -25.23 48.00
CA ASP A 152 22.69 -25.62 48.58
C ASP A 152 22.99 -24.73 49.81
#